data_AF-A0A942XSQ0-F1
#
_entry.id   AF-A0A942XSQ0-F1
#
_cell.length_a   1.000
_cell.length_b   1.000
_cell.length_c   1.000
_cell.angle_alpha   90.00
_cell.angle_beta   90.00
_cell.angle_gamma   90.00
#
_symmetry.space_group_name_H-M   'P 1'
#
loop_
_entity.id
_entity.type
_entity.pdbx_description
1 polymer ?
#
loop_
_entity_poly.entity_id
_entity_poly.type
_entity_poly.pdbx_seq_one_letter_code
_entity_poly.pdbx_strand_id
1 'polypeptide(L)'
;MELISIILNFLLASGLAGTLVFFNSKRRRERAAADSAELENTEKVVAIQSEQITRLDGRVEKLEEKVDKLEIIIEHKDVEIDRSRIIIRQAYKCDTPPERCPVLLKRQKFIEQEQAERTRSNDVH
;
A
#
# COMPACT_ATOMS: atom_id res chain seq x y z
N MET A 1 -64.39 54.80 -21.01
CA MET A 1 -62.93 54.95 -20.81
C MET A 1 -62.37 53.94 -19.81
N GLU A 2 -63.08 53.62 -18.73
CA GLU A 2 -62.57 52.72 -17.67
C GLU A 2 -62.41 51.24 -18.08
N LEU A 3 -63.35 50.66 -18.82
CA LEU A 3 -63.28 49.26 -19.27
C LEU A 3 -62.04 48.96 -20.14
N ILE A 4 -61.65 49.90 -21.00
CA ILE A 4 -60.48 49.76 -21.87
C ILE A 4 -59.19 49.77 -21.03
N SER A 5 -59.12 50.62 -20.00
CA SER A 5 -57.98 50.69 -19.08
C SER A 5 -57.83 49.41 -18.26
N ILE A 6 -58.94 48.81 -17.80
CA ILE A 6 -58.94 47.54 -17.06
C ILE A 6 -58.42 46.40 -17.94
N ILE A 7 -58.90 46.30 -19.19
CA ILE A 7 -58.46 45.25 -20.13
C ILE A 7 -56.97 45.41 -20.46
N LEU A 8 -56.49 46.63 -20.70
CA LEU A 8 -55.08 46.89 -20.97
C LEU A 8 -54.18 46.51 -19.78
N ASN A 9 -54.57 46.90 -18.57
CA ASN A 9 -53.81 46.54 -17.36
C ASN A 9 -53.78 45.04 -17.13
N PHE A 10 -54.88 44.33 -17.42
CA PHE A 10 -54.94 42.87 -17.29
C PHE A 10 -54.03 42.16 -18.31
N LEU A 11 -54.01 42.64 -19.56
CA LEU A 11 -53.11 42.13 -20.60
C LEU A 11 -51.65 42.38 -20.24
N LEU A 12 -51.31 43.59 -19.78
CA LEU A 12 -49.95 43.93 -19.34
C LEU A 12 -49.52 43.09 -18.12
N ALA A 13 -50.41 42.93 -17.13
CA ALA A 13 -50.15 42.12 -15.94
C ALA A 13 -49.99 40.62 -16.28
N SER A 14 -50.81 40.09 -17.19
CA SER A 14 -50.69 38.70 -17.64
C SER A 14 -49.38 38.45 -18.41
N GLY A 15 -48.92 39.42 -19.21
CA GLY A 15 -47.65 39.36 -19.90
C GLY A 15 -46.46 39.33 -18.93
N LEU A 16 -46.49 40.17 -17.90
CA LEU A 16 -45.46 40.22 -16.85
C LEU A 16 -45.45 38.97 -15.97
N ALA A 17 -46.63 38.42 -15.64
CA ALA A 17 -46.73 37.16 -14.90
C ALA A 17 -46.16 35.99 -15.72
N GLY A 18 -46.46 35.95 -17.03
CA GLY A 18 -45.94 34.94 -17.95
C GLY A 18 -44.42 34.96 -18.07
N THR A 19 -43.81 36.15 -18.18
CA THR A 19 -42.35 36.27 -18.25
C THR A 19 -41.67 35.85 -16.93
N LEU A 20 -42.20 36.24 -15.77
CA LEU A 20 -41.69 35.82 -14.46
C LEU A 20 -41.69 34.29 -14.28
N VAL A 21 -42.78 33.61 -14.68
CA VAL A 21 -42.87 32.15 -14.62
C VAL A 21 -41.87 31.50 -15.58
N PHE A 22 -41.74 32.03 -16.79
CA PHE A 22 -40.79 31.52 -17.78
C PHE A 22 -39.33 31.65 -17.32
N PHE A 23 -38.93 32.80 -16.78
CA PHE A 23 -37.57 33.00 -16.25
C PHE A 23 -37.26 32.09 -15.07
N ASN A 24 -38.21 31.90 -14.15
CA ASN A 24 -38.05 30.97 -13.04
C ASN A 24 -37.92 29.51 -13.51
N SER A 25 -38.70 29.11 -14.51
CA SER A 25 -38.60 27.79 -15.14
C SER A 25 -37.25 27.56 -15.82
N LYS A 26 -36.77 28.56 -16.58
CA LYS A 26 -35.44 28.53 -17.21
C LYS A 26 -34.32 28.39 -16.18
N ARG A 27 -34.35 29.17 -15.11
CA ARG A 27 -33.35 29.12 -14.03
C ARG A 27 -33.34 27.78 -13.30
N ARG A 28 -34.50 27.13 -13.11
CA ARG A 28 -34.58 25.78 -12.54
C ARG A 28 -33.96 24.74 -13.46
N ARG A 29 -34.21 24.83 -14.77
CA ARG A 29 -33.59 23.93 -15.76
C ARG A 29 -32.07 24.09 -15.82
N GLU A 30 -31.57 25.31 -15.81
CA GLU A 30 -30.12 25.59 -15.79
C GLU A 30 -29.45 25.02 -14.53
N ARG A 31 -30.08 25.17 -13.36
CA ARG A 31 -29.60 24.54 -12.11
C ARG A 31 -29.62 23.03 -12.17
N ALA A 32 -30.72 22.43 -12.61
CA ALA A 32 -30.82 20.97 -12.76
C ALA A 32 -29.79 20.42 -13.76
N ALA A 33 -29.49 21.16 -14.83
CA ALA A 33 -28.45 20.79 -15.79
C ALA A 33 -27.04 20.90 -15.18
N ALA A 34 -26.78 21.93 -14.38
CA ALA A 34 -25.52 22.07 -13.64
C ALA A 34 -25.34 20.95 -12.61
N ASP A 35 -26.35 20.71 -11.78
CA ASP A 35 -26.35 19.63 -10.77
C ASP A 35 -26.16 18.26 -11.43
N SER A 36 -26.79 18.03 -12.60
CA SER A 36 -26.61 16.80 -13.37
C SER A 36 -25.18 16.64 -13.90
N ALA A 37 -24.54 17.73 -14.35
CA ALA A 37 -23.17 17.70 -14.85
C ALA A 37 -22.16 17.48 -13.71
N GLU A 38 -22.41 18.07 -12.54
CA GLU A 38 -21.63 17.81 -11.33
C GLU A 38 -21.78 16.36 -10.90
N LEU A 39 -23.00 15.81 -10.89
CA LEU A 39 -23.26 14.43 -10.52
C LEU A 39 -22.54 13.45 -11.47
N GLU A 40 -22.60 13.67 -12.79
CA GLU A 40 -21.86 12.85 -13.77
C GLU A 40 -20.34 12.92 -13.55
N ASN A 41 -19.80 14.08 -13.19
CA ASN A 41 -18.39 14.22 -12.86
C ASN A 41 -18.04 13.43 -11.59
N THR A 42 -18.84 13.56 -10.53
CA THR A 42 -18.63 12.79 -9.29
C THR A 42 -18.72 11.29 -9.52
N GLU A 43 -19.65 10.82 -10.36
CA GLU A 43 -19.77 9.41 -10.72
C GLU A 43 -18.51 8.89 -11.41
N LYS A 44 -17.92 9.67 -12.33
CA LYS A 44 -16.64 9.33 -12.96
C LYS A 44 -15.50 9.26 -11.96
N VAL A 45 -15.43 10.20 -11.02
CA VAL A 45 -14.40 10.19 -9.96
C VAL A 45 -14.57 8.96 -9.07
N VAL A 46 -15.79 8.60 -8.68
CA VAL A 46 -16.08 7.40 -7.89
C VAL A 46 -15.72 6.13 -8.66
N ALA A 47 -16.01 6.06 -9.95
CA ALA A 47 -15.63 4.92 -10.79
C ALA A 47 -14.10 4.73 -10.85
N ILE A 48 -13.36 5.82 -11.06
CA ILE A 48 -11.88 5.80 -11.07
C ILE A 48 -11.35 5.37 -9.69
N GLN A 49 -11.90 5.89 -8.60
CA GLN A 49 -11.49 5.51 -7.25
C GLN A 49 -11.78 4.03 -6.97
N SER A 50 -12.94 3.53 -7.40
CA SER A 50 -13.29 2.12 -7.25
C SER A 50 -12.31 1.21 -8.00
N GLU A 51 -11.90 1.56 -9.21
CA GLU A 51 -10.88 0.81 -9.97
C GLU A 51 -9.50 0.87 -9.30
N GLN A 52 -9.14 2.02 -8.72
CA GLN A 52 -7.89 2.15 -7.98
C GLN A 52 -7.87 1.27 -6.72
N ILE A 53 -9.00 1.20 -5.99
CA ILE A 53 -9.15 0.34 -4.81
C ILE A 53 -8.98 -1.12 -5.19
N THR A 54 -9.70 -1.61 -6.21
CA THR A 54 -9.58 -3.03 -6.63
C THR A 54 -8.17 -3.39 -7.08
N ARG A 55 -7.47 -2.47 -7.76
CA ARG A 55 -6.06 -2.67 -8.13
C ARG A 55 -5.14 -2.69 -6.91
N LEU A 56 -5.40 -1.85 -5.90
CA LEU A 56 -4.66 -1.87 -4.65
C LEU A 56 -4.89 -3.18 -3.90
N ASP A 57 -6.12 -3.64 -3.80
CA ASP A 57 -6.48 -4.89 -3.12
C ASP A 57 -5.72 -6.08 -3.75
N GLY A 58 -5.70 -6.19 -5.08
CA GLY A 58 -4.93 -7.24 -5.76
C GLY A 58 -3.40 -7.13 -5.59
N ARG A 59 -2.87 -5.94 -5.25
CA ARG A 59 -1.45 -5.79 -4.89
C ARG A 59 -1.18 -6.19 -3.44
N VAL A 60 -2.13 -5.94 -2.54
CA VAL A 60 -2.07 -6.35 -1.13
C VAL A 60 -2.13 -7.88 -1.03
N GLU A 61 -3.07 -8.52 -1.74
CA GLU A 61 -3.19 -9.99 -1.77
C GLU A 61 -1.88 -10.67 -2.23
N LYS A 62 -1.26 -10.16 -3.30
CA LYS A 62 0.05 -10.65 -3.78
C LYS A 62 1.18 -10.41 -2.79
N LEU A 63 1.07 -9.38 -1.95
CA LEU A 63 2.07 -9.09 -0.93
C LEU A 63 1.89 -10.03 0.26
N GLU A 64 0.66 -10.29 0.67
CA GLU A 64 0.31 -11.26 1.71
C GLU A 64 0.83 -12.66 1.34
N GLU A 65 0.58 -13.15 0.11
CA GLU A 65 1.10 -14.44 -0.36
C GLU A 65 2.65 -14.53 -0.28
N LYS A 66 3.34 -13.43 -0.60
CA LYS A 66 4.81 -13.38 -0.49
C LYS A 66 5.28 -13.38 0.96
N VAL A 67 4.55 -12.73 1.86
CA VAL A 67 4.87 -12.72 3.30
C VAL A 67 4.68 -14.12 3.87
N ASP A 68 3.57 -14.80 3.57
CA ASP A 68 3.31 -16.17 4.00
C ASP A 68 4.42 -17.13 3.52
N LYS A 69 4.85 -16.98 2.25
CA LYS A 69 5.97 -17.77 1.72
C LYS A 69 7.28 -17.50 2.47
N LEU A 70 7.55 -16.25 2.83
CA LEU A 70 8.74 -15.89 3.60
C LEU A 70 8.69 -16.45 5.02
N GLU A 71 7.52 -16.44 5.65
CA GLU A 71 7.32 -17.04 6.97
C GLU A 71 7.69 -18.53 6.98
N ILE A 72 7.17 -19.30 6.02
CA ILE A 72 7.50 -20.73 5.86
C ILE A 72 9.01 -20.93 5.65
N ILE A 73 9.65 -20.08 4.84
CA ILE A 73 11.10 -20.19 4.60
C ILE A 73 11.89 -19.91 5.87
N ILE A 74 11.50 -18.90 6.65
CA ILE A 74 12.17 -18.53 7.90
C ILE A 74 12.05 -19.67 8.90
N GLU A 75 10.85 -20.23 9.10
CA GLU A 75 10.65 -21.38 9.99
C GLU A 75 11.53 -22.56 9.59
N HIS A 76 11.59 -22.87 8.29
CA HIS A 76 12.45 -23.94 7.79
C HIS A 76 13.93 -23.66 8.06
N LYS A 77 14.38 -22.42 7.82
CA LYS A 77 15.76 -22.00 8.06
C LYS A 77 16.13 -22.02 9.54
N ASP A 78 15.21 -21.67 10.42
CA ASP A 78 15.43 -21.73 11.87
C ASP A 78 15.65 -23.17 12.34
N VAL A 79 14.88 -24.13 11.82
CA VAL A 79 15.09 -25.56 12.09
C VAL A 79 16.44 -26.04 11.56
N GLU A 80 16.84 -25.64 10.35
CA GLU A 80 18.15 -25.98 9.77
C GLU A 80 19.32 -25.41 10.60
N ILE A 81 19.19 -24.16 11.06
CA ILE A 81 20.18 -23.49 11.90
C ILE A 81 20.30 -24.20 13.24
N ASP A 82 19.19 -24.54 13.89
CA ASP A 82 19.21 -25.23 15.18
C ASP A 82 19.80 -26.64 15.06
N ARG A 83 19.49 -27.38 14.00
CA ARG A 83 20.13 -28.66 13.71
C ARG A 83 21.65 -28.50 13.53
N SER A 84 22.07 -27.49 12.78
CA SER A 84 23.49 -27.20 12.56
C SER A 84 24.20 -26.82 13.86
N ARG A 85 23.57 -26.00 14.71
CA ARG A 85 24.09 -25.64 16.04
C ARG A 85 24.27 -26.87 16.93
N ILE A 86 23.32 -27.81 16.92
CA ILE A 86 23.43 -29.05 17.67
C ILE A 86 24.64 -29.85 17.18
N ILE A 87 24.78 -30.06 15.87
CA ILE A 87 25.91 -30.81 15.28
C ILE A 87 27.25 -30.18 15.70
N ILE A 88 27.37 -28.85 15.59
CA ILE A 88 28.58 -28.13 16.01
C ILE A 88 28.85 -28.37 17.50
N ARG A 89 27.86 -28.23 18.37
CA ARG A 89 28.02 -28.47 19.81
C ARG A 89 28.46 -29.91 20.12
N GLN A 90 27.91 -30.90 19.42
CA GLN A 90 28.32 -32.29 19.60
C GLN A 90 29.75 -32.53 19.12
N ALA A 91 30.18 -31.87 18.03
CA ALA A 91 31.55 -31.98 17.55
C ALA A 91 32.60 -31.47 18.55
N TYR A 92 32.22 -30.55 19.43
CA TYR A 92 33.09 -30.05 20.50
C TYR A 92 33.06 -30.90 21.78
N LYS A 93 32.19 -31.91 21.87
CA LYS A 93 32.27 -32.89 22.95
C LYS A 93 33.40 -33.86 22.65
N CYS A 94 34.40 -33.86 23.51
CA CYS A 94 35.51 -34.80 23.49
C CYS A 94 35.49 -35.58 24.80
N ASP A 95 35.66 -36.90 24.72
CA ASP A 95 35.84 -37.76 25.90
C ASP A 95 37.21 -37.56 26.56
N THR A 96 38.15 -36.99 25.81
CA THR A 96 39.49 -36.65 26.28
C THR A 96 39.52 -35.25 26.88
N PRO A 97 40.43 -35.00 27.85
CA PRO A 97 40.61 -33.66 28.41
C PRO A 97 40.96 -32.62 27.32
N PRO A 98 40.64 -31.34 27.52
CA PRO A 98 40.70 -30.30 26.49
C PRO A 98 42.05 -30.21 25.77
N GLU A 99 43.15 -30.40 26.50
CA GLU A 99 44.53 -30.37 25.99
C GLU A 99 44.83 -31.44 24.93
N ARG A 100 44.04 -32.53 24.90
CA ARG A 100 44.21 -33.66 23.99
C ARG A 100 43.04 -33.84 23.03
N CYS A 101 42.06 -32.95 23.06
CA CYS A 101 40.90 -33.02 22.17
C CYS A 101 41.30 -32.62 20.73
N PRO A 102 41.25 -33.53 19.75
CA PRO A 102 41.72 -33.24 18.40
C PRO A 102 40.99 -32.06 17.73
N VAL A 103 39.70 -31.91 18.02
CA VAL A 103 38.86 -30.83 17.47
C VAL A 103 39.28 -29.47 18.03
N LEU A 104 39.50 -29.37 19.35
CA LEU A 104 39.95 -28.13 19.99
C LEU A 104 41.37 -27.74 19.54
N LEU A 105 42.28 -28.70 19.43
CA LEU A 105 43.64 -28.47 18.94
C LEU A 105 43.64 -27.98 17.48
N LYS A 106 42.81 -28.56 16.61
CA LYS A 106 42.66 -28.09 15.23
C LYS A 106 42.07 -26.68 15.18
N ARG A 107 41.04 -26.39 16.01
CA ARG A 107 40.44 -25.06 16.10
C ARG A 107 41.47 -24.00 16.50
N GLN A 108 42.31 -24.30 17.49
CA GLN A 108 43.34 -23.38 17.96
C GLN A 108 44.34 -23.06 16.83
N LYS A 109 44.83 -24.08 16.11
CA LYS A 109 45.71 -23.88 14.95
C LYS A 109 45.06 -23.03 13.86
N PHE A 110 43.78 -23.23 13.58
CA PHE A 110 43.06 -22.45 12.58
C PHE A 110 42.97 -20.97 12.99
N ILE A 111 42.65 -20.69 14.25
CA ILE A 111 42.59 -19.32 14.78
C ILE A 111 43.97 -18.65 14.70
N GLU A 112 45.04 -19.35 15.08
CA GLU A 112 46.41 -18.85 15.00
C GLU A 112 46.81 -18.52 13.55
N GLN A 113 46.45 -19.37 12.59
CA GLN A 113 46.69 -19.13 11.16
C GLN A 113 45.93 -17.91 10.65
N GLU A 114 44.63 -17.82 10.97
CA GLU A 114 43.79 -16.71 10.51
C GLU A 114 44.26 -15.37 11.11
N GLN A 115 44.68 -15.36 12.38
CA GLN A 115 45.26 -14.18 13.02
C GLN A 115 46.58 -13.79 12.36
N ALA A 116 47.47 -14.75 12.08
CA ALA A 116 48.73 -14.48 11.39
C ALA A 116 48.50 -13.91 9.98
N GLU A 117 47.50 -14.41 9.24
CA GLU A 117 47.11 -13.87 7.93
C GLU A 117 46.57 -12.44 8.04
N ARG A 118 45.70 -12.16 9.01
CA ARG A 118 45.16 -10.81 9.25
C ARG A 118 46.23 -9.80 9.66
N THR A 119 47.21 -10.20 10.48
CA THR A 119 48.33 -9.33 10.85
C THR A 119 49.19 -9.03 9.63
N ARG A 120 49.52 -10.05 8.82
CA ARG A 120 50.26 -9.86 7.55
C ARG A 120 49.54 -8.96 6.56
N SER A 121 48.21 -9.05 6.45
CA SER A 121 47.46 -8.16 5.55
C SER A 121 47.46 -6.71 6.03
N ASN A 122 47.47 -6.48 7.34
CA ASN A 122 47.50 -5.14 7.92
C ASN A 122 48.89 -4.49 7.85
N ASP A 123 49.97 -5.28 7.86
CA ASP A 123 51.35 -4.78 7.71
C ASP A 123 51.72 -4.37 6.27
N VAL A 124 50.87 -4.69 5.28
CA VAL A 124 51.08 -4.42 3.85
C VAL A 124 50.36 -3.12 3.38
N HIS A 125 49.66 -2.43 4.28
CA HIS A 125 48.98 -1.15 4.02
C HIS A 125 49.56 -0.02 4.85
#